data_AF-A0A9W8QWB2-F1
#
_entry.id   AF-A0A9W8QWB2-F1
#
_cell.length_a   1.000
_cell.length_b   1.000
_cell.length_c   1.000
_cell.angle_alpha   90.00
_cell.angle_beta   90.00
_cell.angle_gamma   90.00
#
_symmetry.space_group_name_H-M   'P 1'
#
loop_
_entity.id
_entity.type
_entity.pdbx_description
1 polymer ?
#
loop_
_entity_poly.entity_id
_entity_poly.type
_entity_poly.pdbx_seq_one_letter_code
_entity_poly.pdbx_strand_id
1 'polypeptide(L)'
;MTFGNELGNVPNRGLGQQADIMLNGVPYTQTILDAMPSDVLSPCKPPVIHFEPGLWMRVPESATMPNLAASFTRMASIPHGTTINAQCFGPATTHKGPPVIPSVGITPVFLPTGVDEIFASQTASDQVSRRLPQDLTPFIKDGTITQEILNDPNTVLRNANKGKNIVEHTTFTVTTASEPPNLGGGTSNIGFNIGADDGKVFPATPKERSGNANATKMTAQYWISKVRAEIRLLPCMEKGDLVSPVSNDPRDIVPQFVIDRHHVVTAPKTITVEYTQIQYSQFVALDFNGLGWPHVSVATLAPTKHFNGPKLKHVVVKEKTY
;
A
#
# COMPACT_ATOMS: atom_id res chain seq x y z
N MET A 1 2.12 5.40 5.03
CA MET A 1 3.04 5.73 3.94
C MET A 1 3.06 7.24 3.77
N THR A 2 4.23 7.83 3.58
CA THR A 2 4.42 9.27 3.39
C THR A 2 5.22 9.48 2.11
N PHE A 3 4.80 10.41 1.27
CA PHE A 3 5.52 10.80 0.06
C PHE A 3 6.33 12.07 0.31
N GLY A 4 7.55 12.11 -0.20
CA GLY A 4 8.35 13.33 -0.25
C GLY A 4 7.99 14.19 -1.47
N ASN A 5 8.78 15.23 -1.70
CA ASN A 5 8.64 16.08 -2.88
C ASN A 5 9.01 15.30 -4.15
N GLU A 6 8.43 15.69 -5.28
CA GLU A 6 8.86 15.21 -6.59
C GLU A 6 10.36 15.40 -6.80
N LEU A 7 10.99 14.42 -7.45
CA LEU A 7 12.39 14.46 -7.83
C LEU A 7 12.63 15.43 -9.01
N GLY A 8 11.58 15.73 -9.78
CA GLY A 8 11.69 16.43 -11.05
C GLY A 8 12.28 15.54 -12.14
N ASN A 9 12.92 16.15 -13.14
CA ASN A 9 13.53 15.41 -14.24
C ASN A 9 14.80 14.69 -13.76
N VAL A 10 14.75 13.36 -13.75
CA VAL A 10 15.88 12.47 -13.44
C VAL A 10 16.42 11.91 -14.76
N PRO A 11 17.57 12.38 -15.26
CA PRO A 11 18.14 11.91 -16.52
C PRO A 11 18.57 10.45 -16.43
N ASN A 12 18.18 9.64 -17.42
CA ASN A 12 18.70 8.31 -17.63
C ASN A 12 19.28 8.23 -19.04
N ARG A 13 20.61 8.04 -19.12
CA ARG A 13 21.38 8.18 -20.35
C ARG A 13 21.29 6.91 -21.19
N GLY A 14 20.95 7.07 -22.46
CA GLY A 14 21.03 6.00 -23.43
C GLY A 14 22.47 5.72 -23.87
N LEU A 15 22.69 4.53 -24.41
CA LEU A 15 23.95 4.14 -25.06
C LEU A 15 23.67 3.57 -26.46
N GLY A 16 24.52 3.92 -27.42
CA GLY A 16 24.37 3.46 -28.81
C GLY A 16 23.11 4.04 -29.46
N GLN A 17 22.19 3.18 -29.91
CA GLN A 17 20.93 3.58 -30.54
C GLN A 17 19.82 3.94 -29.52
N GLN A 18 20.10 3.81 -28.22
CA GLN A 18 19.13 4.09 -27.18
C GLN A 18 19.09 5.59 -26.93
N ALA A 19 17.90 6.17 -26.99
CA ALA A 19 17.71 7.57 -26.65
C ALA A 19 17.81 7.79 -25.14
N ASP A 20 18.22 9.00 -24.74
CA ASP A 20 18.05 9.46 -23.38
C ASP A 20 16.56 9.51 -23.02
N ILE A 21 16.23 9.15 -21.78
CA ILE A 21 14.90 9.35 -21.22
C ILE A 21 14.98 10.17 -19.94
N MET A 22 13.90 10.90 -19.66
CA MET A 22 13.74 11.65 -18.42
C MET A 22 12.74 10.93 -17.55
N LEU A 23 13.23 10.28 -16.50
CA LEU A 23 12.37 9.73 -15.46
C LEU A 23 11.83 10.88 -14.60
N ASN A 24 10.72 10.66 -13.92
CA ASN A 24 10.25 11.51 -12.86
C ASN A 24 9.71 10.61 -11.74
N GLY A 25 9.66 11.08 -10.50
CA GLY A 25 9.17 10.26 -9.42
C GLY A 25 9.03 10.99 -8.11
N VAL A 26 8.58 10.24 -7.11
CA VAL A 26 8.45 10.69 -5.73
C VAL A 26 9.10 9.66 -4.81
N PRO A 27 9.95 10.08 -3.86
CA PRO A 27 10.38 9.21 -2.79
C PRO A 27 9.21 8.96 -1.84
N TYR A 28 9.20 7.79 -1.21
CA TYR A 28 8.24 7.48 -0.16
C TYR A 28 8.90 6.72 0.98
N THR A 29 8.26 6.79 2.15
CA THR A 29 8.55 5.93 3.28
C THR A 29 7.27 5.22 3.74
N GLN A 30 7.39 3.97 4.12
CA GLN A 30 6.33 3.19 4.74
C GLN A 30 6.81 2.62 6.06
N THR A 31 6.03 2.84 7.12
CA THR A 31 6.25 2.26 8.43
C THR A 31 5.04 1.40 8.80
N ILE A 32 5.26 0.20 9.30
CA ILE A 32 4.25 -0.66 9.91
C ILE A 32 4.64 -0.85 11.37
N LEU A 33 3.68 -0.59 12.26
CA LEU A 33 3.80 -0.83 13.68
C LEU A 33 3.05 -2.10 14.02
N ASP A 34 3.55 -2.83 15.01
CA ASP A 34 2.82 -3.96 15.57
C ASP A 34 1.49 -3.51 16.19
N ALA A 35 0.46 -4.34 16.06
CA ALA A 35 -0.85 -4.14 16.68
C ALA A 35 -0.89 -4.58 18.15
N MET A 36 0.20 -5.12 18.69
CA MET A 36 0.33 -5.45 20.11
C MET A 36 -0.08 -4.25 20.99
N PRO A 37 -0.94 -4.46 22.00
CA PRO A 37 -1.27 -3.40 22.93
C PRO A 37 0.01 -2.90 23.60
N SER A 38 0.10 -1.59 23.86
CA SER A 38 1.13 -1.06 24.74
C SER A 38 0.92 -1.70 26.11
N ASP A 39 1.77 -2.64 26.49
CA ASP A 39 1.70 -3.27 27.80
C ASP A 39 1.82 -2.15 28.87
N VAL A 40 0.95 -2.17 29.87
CA VAL A 40 1.01 -1.22 31.01
C VAL A 40 2.35 -1.38 31.75
N LEU A 41 3.01 -2.55 31.63
CA LEU A 41 4.33 -2.83 32.18
C LEU A 41 5.50 -2.58 31.20
N SER A 42 5.22 -2.26 29.93
CA SER A 42 6.23 -1.87 28.95
C SER A 42 5.87 -0.51 28.35
N PRO A 43 6.40 0.62 28.87
CA PRO A 43 6.13 1.96 28.36
C PRO A 43 6.67 2.20 26.93
N CYS A 44 7.23 1.17 26.30
CA CYS A 44 7.76 1.22 24.95
C CYS A 44 6.64 1.24 23.92
N LYS A 45 6.75 2.16 22.95
CA LYS A 45 5.90 2.17 21.75
C LYS A 45 5.93 0.79 21.08
N PRO A 46 4.83 0.33 20.45
CA PRO A 46 4.82 -0.90 19.68
C PRO A 46 6.02 -0.93 18.73
N PRO A 47 6.71 -2.08 18.60
CA PRO A 47 7.90 -2.15 17.76
C PRO A 47 7.55 -1.78 16.30
N VAL A 48 8.45 -1.07 15.65
CA VAL A 48 8.42 -0.89 14.20
C VAL A 48 8.82 -2.22 13.59
N ILE A 49 7.84 -2.96 13.08
CA ILE A 49 8.08 -4.27 12.47
C ILE A 49 8.51 -4.14 11.01
N HIS A 50 8.19 -3.01 10.37
CA HIS A 50 8.54 -2.75 8.98
C HIS A 50 8.85 -1.27 8.76
N PHE A 51 9.96 -0.98 8.08
CA PHE A 51 10.31 0.33 7.58
C PHE A 51 10.88 0.18 6.17
N GLU A 52 10.21 0.77 5.18
CA GLU A 52 10.58 0.67 3.78
C GLU A 52 10.73 2.07 3.19
N PRO A 53 11.96 2.51 2.87
CA PRO A 53 12.19 3.62 1.96
C PRO A 53 12.12 3.13 0.51
N GLY A 54 11.54 3.94 -0.36
CA GLY A 54 11.44 3.60 -1.78
C GLY A 54 11.21 4.80 -2.69
N LEU A 55 11.10 4.50 -3.97
CA LEU A 55 10.81 5.44 -5.05
C LEU A 55 9.62 4.92 -5.86
N TRP A 56 8.71 5.83 -6.17
CA TRP A 56 7.74 5.66 -7.25
C TRP A 56 8.19 6.46 -8.45
N MET A 57 8.52 5.79 -9.54
CA MET A 57 9.03 6.38 -10.76
C MET A 57 8.02 6.23 -11.88
N ARG A 58 7.83 7.29 -12.66
CA ARG A 58 7.26 7.25 -13.99
C ARG A 58 8.40 7.05 -14.99
N VAL A 59 8.29 6.00 -15.79
CA VAL A 59 9.17 5.73 -16.93
C VAL A 59 8.41 6.19 -18.18
N PRO A 60 8.93 7.15 -18.96
CA PRO A 60 8.30 7.53 -20.21
C PRO A 60 8.41 6.39 -21.23
N GLU A 61 7.64 6.51 -22.31
CA GLU A 61 7.79 5.61 -23.46
C GLU A 61 9.21 5.66 -24.01
N SER A 62 9.72 4.50 -24.42
CA SER A 62 10.95 4.35 -25.19
C SER A 62 10.57 3.74 -26.53
N ALA A 63 10.68 4.51 -27.61
CA ALA A 63 10.09 4.12 -28.90
C ALA A 63 10.92 3.10 -29.70
N THR A 64 12.23 3.00 -29.45
CA THR A 64 13.16 2.25 -30.32
C THR A 64 13.86 1.12 -29.59
N MET A 65 14.68 1.42 -28.58
CA MET A 65 15.56 0.46 -27.94
C MET A 65 15.64 0.68 -26.42
N PRO A 66 15.00 -0.18 -25.61
CA PRO A 66 13.94 -1.13 -26.00
C PRO A 66 12.66 -0.40 -26.41
N ASN A 67 11.84 -0.98 -27.28
CA ASN A 67 10.49 -0.46 -27.56
C ASN A 67 9.56 -0.84 -26.39
N LEU A 68 9.24 0.13 -25.54
CA LEU A 68 8.42 -0.04 -24.34
C LEU A 68 7.46 1.14 -24.19
N ALA A 69 6.19 0.85 -23.89
CA ALA A 69 5.22 1.85 -23.50
C ALA A 69 5.62 2.54 -22.18
N ALA A 70 5.09 3.73 -21.94
CA ALA A 70 5.24 4.40 -20.65
C ALA A 70 4.71 3.53 -19.51
N SER A 71 5.43 3.51 -18.39
CA SER A 71 5.12 2.64 -17.26
C SER A 71 5.37 3.32 -15.91
N PHE A 72 5.05 2.60 -14.85
CA PHE A 72 5.39 2.96 -13.48
C PHE A 72 6.33 1.90 -12.90
N THR A 73 7.26 2.35 -12.07
CA THR A 73 8.18 1.48 -11.35
C THR A 73 8.18 1.84 -9.87
N ARG A 74 8.04 0.84 -9.01
CA ARG A 74 8.22 0.94 -7.56
C ARG A 74 9.50 0.22 -7.17
N MET A 75 10.44 0.96 -6.59
CA MET A 75 11.69 0.41 -6.04
C MET A 75 11.71 0.62 -4.54
N ALA A 76 12.16 -0.37 -3.78
CA ALA A 76 12.18 -0.27 -2.33
C ALA A 76 13.21 -1.19 -1.68
N SER A 77 13.63 -0.83 -0.46
CA SER A 77 14.44 -1.67 0.42
C SER A 77 13.65 -2.04 1.66
N ILE A 78 13.59 -3.33 1.98
CA ILE A 78 12.75 -3.91 3.02
C ILE A 78 13.67 -4.39 4.16
N PRO A 79 13.33 -4.13 5.44
CA PRO A 79 14.25 -4.34 6.57
C PRO A 79 14.48 -5.83 6.86
N HIS A 80 13.67 -6.71 6.29
CA HIS A 80 13.83 -8.16 6.33
C HIS A 80 14.87 -8.69 5.33
N GLY A 81 15.66 -7.80 4.71
CA GLY A 81 16.78 -8.18 3.86
C GLY A 81 16.40 -8.43 2.40
N THR A 82 15.42 -7.70 1.86
CA THR A 82 15.01 -7.80 0.46
C THR A 82 14.97 -6.42 -0.17
N THR A 83 15.40 -6.29 -1.42
CA THR A 83 15.11 -5.12 -2.26
C THR A 83 14.25 -5.54 -3.44
N ILE A 84 13.43 -4.61 -3.92
CA ILE A 84 12.49 -4.86 -5.02
C ILE A 84 12.66 -3.83 -6.13
N ASN A 85 12.42 -4.28 -7.36
CA ASN A 85 12.08 -3.45 -8.50
C ASN A 85 10.79 -4.03 -9.10
N ALA A 86 9.67 -3.34 -8.92
CA ALA A 86 8.38 -3.77 -9.42
C ALA A 86 7.90 -2.83 -10.53
N GLN A 87 7.48 -3.39 -11.66
CA GLN A 87 7.06 -2.61 -12.82
C GLN A 87 5.60 -2.84 -13.18
N CYS A 88 4.98 -1.80 -13.75
CA CYS A 88 3.67 -1.86 -14.36
C CYS A 88 3.80 -2.25 -15.83
N PHE A 89 3.15 -3.34 -16.23
CA PHE A 89 3.21 -3.85 -17.62
C PHE A 89 1.92 -3.63 -18.41
N GLY A 90 0.91 -3.05 -17.79
CA GLY A 90 -0.35 -2.69 -18.43
C GLY A 90 -0.67 -1.21 -18.25
N PRO A 91 -1.52 -0.64 -19.13
CA PRO A 91 -2.02 0.72 -18.92
C PRO A 91 -2.86 0.78 -17.65
N ALA A 92 -2.83 1.94 -16.98
CA ALA A 92 -3.80 2.22 -15.94
C ALA A 92 -5.20 2.33 -16.56
N THR A 93 -6.21 1.74 -15.91
CA THR A 93 -7.59 1.72 -16.44
C THR A 93 -8.54 2.44 -15.50
N THR A 94 -9.37 3.35 -16.01
CA THR A 94 -10.32 4.13 -15.22
C THR A 94 -11.74 3.60 -15.41
N HIS A 95 -12.45 3.41 -14.30
CA HIS A 95 -13.80 2.90 -14.22
C HIS A 95 -14.69 3.84 -13.40
N LYS A 96 -15.98 3.89 -13.71
CA LYS A 96 -16.96 4.65 -12.92
C LYS A 96 -17.30 3.90 -11.62
N GLY A 97 -17.57 4.66 -10.56
CA GLY A 97 -18.01 4.11 -9.27
C GLY A 97 -16.89 3.52 -8.42
N PRO A 98 -17.24 2.82 -7.33
CA PRO A 98 -16.28 2.20 -6.42
C PRO A 98 -15.55 0.99 -7.05
N PRO A 99 -14.31 0.69 -6.63
CA PRO A 99 -13.60 -0.50 -7.09
C PRO A 99 -14.21 -1.79 -6.54
N VAL A 100 -14.20 -2.84 -7.38
CA VAL A 100 -14.38 -4.23 -6.93
C VAL A 100 -13.02 -4.73 -6.45
N ILE A 101 -12.92 -5.04 -5.16
CA ILE A 101 -11.68 -5.52 -4.53
C ILE A 101 -11.82 -7.02 -4.28
N PRO A 102 -11.08 -7.88 -5.00
CA PRO A 102 -11.18 -9.33 -4.85
C PRO A 102 -10.67 -9.78 -3.48
N SER A 103 -11.02 -10.99 -3.07
CA SER A 103 -10.45 -11.60 -1.88
C SER A 103 -8.98 -11.96 -2.09
N VAL A 104 -8.22 -11.99 -1.00
CA VAL A 104 -6.85 -12.51 -0.99
C VAL A 104 -6.65 -13.36 0.26
N GLY A 105 -6.22 -14.61 0.10
CA GLY A 105 -5.95 -15.50 1.23
C GLY A 105 -4.53 -15.35 1.77
N ILE A 106 -4.32 -15.75 3.02
CA ILE A 106 -2.99 -15.81 3.65
C ILE A 106 -2.54 -17.24 3.98
N THR A 107 -3.30 -18.25 3.56
CA THR A 107 -3.03 -19.66 3.89
C THR A 107 -1.75 -20.13 3.19
N PRO A 108 -0.74 -20.59 3.96
CA PRO A 108 0.46 -21.17 3.38
C PRO A 108 0.17 -22.40 2.53
N VAL A 109 1.09 -22.71 1.62
CA VAL A 109 1.03 -23.87 0.74
C VAL A 109 2.34 -24.63 0.87
N PHE A 110 2.29 -25.94 1.07
CA PHE A 110 3.48 -26.77 0.96
C PHE A 110 3.84 -26.94 -0.52
N LEU A 111 4.86 -26.20 -0.98
CA LEU A 111 5.25 -26.10 -2.39
C LEU A 111 5.56 -27.45 -3.05
N PRO A 112 6.18 -28.45 -2.36
CA PRO A 112 6.44 -29.75 -2.97
C PRO A 112 5.18 -30.53 -3.37
N THR A 113 4.04 -30.32 -2.69
CA THR A 113 2.79 -31.02 -2.99
C THR A 113 1.71 -30.11 -3.55
N GLY A 114 1.85 -28.79 -3.40
CA GLY A 114 0.83 -27.80 -3.74
C GLY A 114 -0.39 -27.80 -2.81
N VAL A 115 -0.28 -28.44 -1.64
CA VAL A 115 -1.38 -28.57 -0.66
C VAL A 115 -1.34 -27.42 0.33
N ASP A 116 -2.51 -26.86 0.64
CA ASP A 116 -2.67 -25.82 1.67
C ASP A 116 -2.28 -26.36 3.05
N GLU A 117 -1.49 -25.57 3.78
CA GLU A 117 -1.05 -25.83 5.14
C GLU A 117 -1.71 -24.81 6.08
N ILE A 118 -2.75 -25.24 6.80
CA ILE A 118 -3.49 -24.38 7.72
C ILE A 118 -2.77 -24.34 9.07
N PHE A 119 -2.43 -23.12 9.51
CA PHE A 119 -1.80 -22.88 10.80
C PHE A 119 -2.84 -22.46 11.83
N ALA A 120 -2.67 -22.93 13.07
CA ALA A 120 -3.49 -22.52 14.22
C ALA A 120 -3.58 -21.00 14.40
N SER A 121 -2.52 -20.26 14.03
CA SER A 121 -2.49 -18.79 14.05
C SER A 121 -3.49 -18.11 13.11
N GLN A 122 -4.05 -18.84 12.13
CA GLN A 122 -5.09 -18.33 11.23
C GLN A 122 -6.50 -18.42 11.85
N THR A 123 -6.65 -19.07 13.01
CA THR A 123 -7.91 -19.10 13.77
C THR A 123 -7.92 -17.96 14.79
N ALA A 124 -8.75 -16.95 14.58
CA ALA A 124 -8.80 -15.74 15.41
C ALA A 124 -9.16 -16.03 16.88
N SER A 125 -10.00 -17.04 17.11
CA SER A 125 -10.40 -17.47 18.46
C SER A 125 -9.37 -18.37 19.16
N ASP A 126 -8.28 -18.76 18.47
CA ASP A 126 -7.23 -19.56 19.09
C ASP A 126 -6.27 -18.69 19.91
N GLN A 127 -6.51 -18.70 21.22
CA GLN A 127 -5.74 -17.98 22.24
C GLN A 127 -4.43 -18.65 22.63
N VAL A 128 -4.10 -19.84 22.11
CA VAL A 128 -2.84 -20.54 22.40
C VAL A 128 -1.91 -20.63 21.19
N SER A 129 -2.32 -20.04 20.05
CA SER A 129 -1.48 -19.93 18.87
C SER A 129 -0.21 -19.11 19.13
N ARG A 130 0.84 -19.31 18.32
CA ARG A 130 2.11 -18.56 18.43
C ARG A 130 2.03 -17.11 17.90
N ARG A 131 0.85 -16.67 17.45
CA ARG A 131 0.63 -15.32 16.94
C ARG A 131 0.59 -14.34 18.11
N LEU A 132 1.08 -13.12 17.88
CA LEU A 132 0.99 -12.03 18.83
C LEU A 132 -0.05 -10.98 18.35
N PRO A 133 -0.92 -10.47 19.23
CA PRO A 133 -1.19 -10.95 20.59
C PRO A 133 -1.95 -12.27 20.57
N GLN A 134 -1.67 -13.22 21.45
CA GLN A 134 -2.35 -14.51 21.41
C GLN A 134 -3.88 -14.36 21.55
N ASP A 135 -4.35 -13.54 22.51
CA ASP A 135 -5.76 -13.25 22.67
C ASP A 135 -6.22 -12.08 21.76
N LEU A 136 -7.03 -12.41 20.76
CA LEU A 136 -7.67 -11.41 19.89
C LEU A 136 -9.04 -10.97 20.35
N THR A 137 -9.56 -11.44 21.50
CA THR A 137 -10.91 -11.08 21.97
C THR A 137 -11.18 -9.57 21.98
N PRO A 138 -10.25 -8.70 22.46
CA PRO A 138 -10.43 -7.25 22.39
C PRO A 138 -10.52 -6.73 20.94
N PHE A 139 -9.67 -7.27 20.05
CA PHE A 139 -9.61 -6.87 18.65
C PHE A 139 -10.83 -7.31 17.85
N ILE A 140 -11.36 -8.49 18.15
CA ILE A 140 -12.59 -9.01 17.56
C ILE A 140 -13.78 -8.15 18.00
N LYS A 141 -13.87 -7.84 19.30
CA LYS A 141 -14.92 -6.95 19.84
C LYS A 141 -14.89 -5.57 19.17
N ASP A 142 -13.70 -5.03 18.95
CA ASP A 142 -13.52 -3.74 18.29
C ASP A 142 -13.60 -3.83 16.76
N GLY A 143 -13.63 -5.04 16.18
CA GLY A 143 -13.57 -5.25 14.75
C GLY A 143 -12.27 -4.80 14.08
N THR A 144 -11.14 -4.73 14.81
CA THR A 144 -9.79 -4.40 14.27
C THR A 144 -9.13 -5.60 13.62
N ILE A 145 -9.23 -6.77 14.25
CA ILE A 145 -8.71 -8.05 13.76
C ILE A 145 -9.81 -9.09 13.97
N THR A 146 -10.41 -9.55 12.89
CA THR A 146 -11.52 -10.51 12.89
C THR A 146 -11.15 -11.75 12.07
N GLN A 147 -11.88 -12.85 12.24
CA GLN A 147 -11.69 -14.03 11.39
C GLN A 147 -11.87 -13.72 9.90
N GLU A 148 -12.81 -12.83 9.56
CA GLU A 148 -13.01 -12.36 8.18
C GLU A 148 -11.77 -11.66 7.62
N ILE A 149 -11.11 -10.82 8.43
CA ILE A 149 -9.87 -10.14 8.04
C ILE A 149 -8.69 -11.11 7.95
N LEU A 150 -8.60 -12.11 8.84
CA LEU A 150 -7.55 -13.15 8.74
C LEU A 150 -7.72 -14.01 7.49
N ASN A 151 -8.96 -14.41 7.17
CA ASN A 151 -9.25 -15.19 5.96
C ASN A 151 -9.02 -14.37 4.69
N ASP A 152 -9.34 -13.08 4.76
CA ASP A 152 -9.22 -12.16 3.64
C ASP A 152 -8.83 -10.75 4.11
N PRO A 153 -7.53 -10.41 4.09
CA PRO A 153 -7.08 -9.07 4.46
C PRO A 153 -7.67 -7.95 3.60
N ASN A 154 -8.10 -8.21 2.36
CA ASN A 154 -8.76 -7.20 1.53
C ASN A 154 -10.13 -6.75 2.09
N THR A 155 -10.68 -7.45 3.09
CA THR A 155 -11.81 -7.01 3.90
C THR A 155 -11.59 -5.62 4.48
N VAL A 156 -10.36 -5.30 4.91
CA VAL A 156 -10.01 -3.97 5.44
C VAL A 156 -10.26 -2.88 4.39
N LEU A 157 -9.87 -3.13 3.13
CA LEU A 157 -10.06 -2.18 2.03
C LEU A 157 -11.53 -2.00 1.67
N ARG A 158 -12.29 -3.10 1.64
CA ARG A 158 -13.75 -3.06 1.37
C ARG A 158 -14.50 -2.32 2.46
N ASN A 159 -14.15 -2.55 3.73
CA ASN A 159 -14.74 -1.83 4.86
C ASN A 159 -14.46 -0.33 4.77
N ALA A 160 -13.24 0.08 4.41
CA ALA A 160 -12.87 1.48 4.24
C ALA A 160 -13.64 2.22 3.11
N ASN A 161 -14.32 1.49 2.22
CA ASN A 161 -15.16 2.07 1.17
C ASN A 161 -16.64 2.18 1.55
N LYS A 162 -17.08 1.55 2.65
CA LYS A 162 -18.48 1.60 3.10
C LYS A 162 -18.86 3.05 3.41
N GLY A 163 -20.02 3.48 2.89
CA GLY A 163 -20.55 4.84 3.09
C GLY A 163 -19.83 5.95 2.31
N LYS A 164 -18.83 5.64 1.47
CA LYS A 164 -18.15 6.66 0.64
C LYS A 164 -18.79 6.79 -0.73
N ASN A 165 -18.91 8.04 -1.20
CA ASN A 165 -19.31 8.33 -2.57
C ASN A 165 -18.08 8.33 -3.50
N ILE A 166 -17.68 7.14 -3.95
CA ILE A 166 -16.59 6.97 -4.91
C ILE A 166 -17.16 7.17 -6.32
N VAL A 167 -16.73 8.23 -7.00
CA VAL A 167 -17.29 8.63 -8.31
C VAL A 167 -16.63 7.88 -9.47
N GLU A 168 -15.33 7.63 -9.35
CA GLU A 168 -14.53 6.87 -10.31
C GLU A 168 -13.28 6.34 -9.61
N HIS A 169 -12.65 5.34 -10.21
CA HIS A 169 -11.36 4.83 -9.75
C HIS A 169 -10.49 4.40 -10.93
N THR A 170 -9.18 4.54 -10.75
CA THR A 170 -8.16 4.08 -11.70
C THR A 170 -7.39 2.91 -11.10
N THR A 171 -7.16 1.85 -11.87
CA THR A 171 -6.44 0.65 -11.44
C THR A 171 -5.19 0.42 -12.25
N PHE A 172 -4.16 -0.11 -11.60
CA PHE A 172 -2.96 -0.65 -12.25
C PHE A 172 -2.24 -1.61 -11.28
N THR A 173 -1.40 -2.47 -11.83
CA THR A 173 -0.67 -3.47 -11.06
C THR A 173 0.81 -3.35 -11.34
N VAL A 174 1.61 -3.39 -10.28
CA VAL A 174 3.07 -3.56 -10.39
C VAL A 174 3.48 -4.95 -9.94
N THR A 175 4.51 -5.51 -10.56
CA THR A 175 5.07 -6.80 -10.14
C THR A 175 6.57 -6.86 -10.36
N THR A 176 7.27 -7.64 -9.54
CA THR A 176 8.69 -7.95 -9.71
C THR A 176 8.94 -9.12 -10.67
N ALA A 177 7.90 -9.88 -11.03
CA ALA A 177 8.00 -11.03 -11.92
C ALA A 177 7.46 -10.66 -13.29
N SER A 178 8.33 -10.13 -14.15
CA SER A 178 8.01 -9.95 -15.57
C SER A 178 8.04 -11.28 -16.30
N GLU A 179 7.17 -11.40 -17.30
CA GLU A 179 7.18 -12.49 -18.27
C GLU A 179 7.36 -11.89 -19.67
N PRO A 180 8.12 -12.54 -20.58
CA PRO A 180 8.26 -12.07 -21.96
C PRO A 180 6.89 -11.79 -22.59
N PRO A 181 6.71 -10.67 -23.33
CA PRO A 181 7.72 -9.73 -23.79
C PRO A 181 8.07 -8.59 -22.81
N ASN A 182 7.51 -8.60 -21.58
CA ASN A 182 7.78 -7.56 -20.60
C ASN A 182 9.22 -7.64 -20.10
N LEU A 183 9.82 -6.48 -19.78
CA LEU A 183 11.23 -6.37 -19.43
C LEU A 183 11.44 -5.80 -18.01
N GLY A 184 12.44 -6.32 -17.32
CA GLY A 184 12.92 -5.84 -16.03
C GLY A 184 12.05 -6.28 -14.84
N GLY A 185 12.29 -5.62 -13.70
CA GLY A 185 11.74 -6.06 -12.41
C GLY A 185 12.64 -7.10 -11.73
N GLY A 186 12.36 -7.38 -10.45
CA GLY A 186 13.04 -8.43 -9.70
C GLY A 186 13.00 -8.22 -8.20
N THR A 187 13.44 -9.24 -7.47
CA THR A 187 13.75 -9.20 -6.05
C THR A 187 15.23 -9.52 -5.86
N SER A 188 15.85 -8.98 -4.82
CA SER A 188 17.18 -9.38 -4.39
C SER A 188 17.20 -9.54 -2.88
N ASN A 189 17.67 -10.68 -2.40
CA ASN A 189 17.65 -11.07 -0.99
C ASN A 189 19.07 -11.10 -0.40
N ILE A 190 19.20 -10.86 0.91
CA ILE A 190 20.47 -11.01 1.64
C ILE A 190 20.86 -12.49 1.81
N GLY A 191 22.14 -12.76 2.08
CA GLY A 191 22.64 -14.13 2.21
C GLY A 191 21.97 -14.98 3.29
N PHE A 192 21.46 -14.40 4.38
CA PHE A 192 20.68 -15.15 5.39
C PHE A 192 19.38 -15.74 4.80
N ASN A 193 18.75 -15.01 3.90
CA ASN A 193 17.48 -15.37 3.29
C ASN A 193 17.66 -16.48 2.24
N ILE A 194 18.68 -16.36 1.40
CA ILE A 194 18.90 -17.27 0.25
C ILE A 194 19.96 -18.34 0.46
N GLY A 195 20.81 -18.25 1.48
CA GLY A 195 21.85 -19.25 1.72
C GLY A 195 22.76 -19.50 0.51
N ALA A 196 23.37 -20.69 0.46
CA ALA A 196 24.17 -21.14 -0.68
C ALA A 196 23.35 -21.81 -1.78
N ASP A 197 22.08 -22.09 -1.51
CA ASP A 197 21.15 -22.85 -2.35
C ASP A 197 20.13 -21.95 -3.05
N ASP A 198 20.36 -20.64 -3.04
CA ASP A 198 19.45 -19.58 -3.49
C ASP A 198 18.06 -19.61 -2.81
N GLY A 199 17.90 -20.33 -1.70
CA GLY A 199 16.60 -20.61 -1.07
C GLY A 199 15.67 -21.37 -2.00
N LYS A 200 16.22 -22.27 -2.84
CA LYS A 200 15.49 -23.08 -3.82
C LYS A 200 15.48 -24.58 -3.50
N VAL A 201 16.23 -25.00 -2.48
CA VAL A 201 16.40 -26.41 -2.13
C VAL A 201 15.62 -26.74 -0.88
N PHE A 202 14.78 -27.78 -0.99
CA PHE A 202 14.05 -28.38 0.12
C PHE A 202 14.47 -29.85 0.27
N PRO A 203 14.72 -30.34 1.50
CA PRO A 203 14.71 -29.61 2.76
C PRO A 203 16.01 -28.83 3.02
N ALA A 204 15.90 -27.69 3.69
CA ALA A 204 17.03 -26.88 4.12
C ALA A 204 17.90 -27.64 5.14
N THR A 205 19.22 -27.58 4.96
CA THR A 205 20.17 -28.20 5.89
C THR A 205 21.33 -27.26 6.25
N PRO A 206 21.85 -27.36 7.50
CA PRO A 206 23.08 -26.64 7.86
C PRO A 206 24.29 -27.04 7.01
N LYS A 207 24.36 -28.32 6.57
CA LYS A 207 25.46 -28.84 5.74
C LYS A 207 25.53 -28.13 4.39
N GLU A 208 24.39 -27.83 3.80
CA GLU A 208 24.28 -27.13 2.52
C GLU A 208 24.28 -25.60 2.69
N ARG A 209 24.27 -25.11 3.94
CA ARG A 209 24.12 -23.69 4.27
C ARG A 209 22.86 -23.10 3.63
N SER A 210 21.76 -23.82 3.73
CA SER A 210 20.49 -23.44 3.12
C SER A 210 19.94 -22.12 3.63
N GLY A 211 19.21 -21.41 2.76
CA GLY A 211 18.53 -20.17 3.10
C GLY A 211 17.36 -20.35 4.07
N ASN A 212 17.01 -19.27 4.77
CA ASN A 212 15.86 -19.25 5.67
C ASN A 212 14.52 -18.93 4.96
N ALA A 213 14.54 -17.95 4.05
CA ALA A 213 13.32 -17.41 3.45
C ALA A 213 13.63 -16.69 2.14
N ASN A 214 13.05 -17.13 1.02
CA ASN A 214 13.27 -16.52 -0.28
C ASN A 214 12.05 -15.71 -0.72
N ALA A 215 12.19 -14.38 -0.83
CA ALA A 215 11.16 -13.55 -1.46
C ALA A 215 11.29 -13.67 -2.99
N THR A 216 10.42 -14.48 -3.59
CA THR A 216 10.51 -14.87 -5.00
C THR A 216 9.74 -13.92 -5.91
N LYS A 217 8.66 -13.31 -5.41
CA LYS A 217 7.79 -12.42 -6.19
C LYS A 217 7.06 -11.45 -5.29
N MET A 218 6.87 -10.22 -5.77
CA MET A 218 5.89 -9.29 -5.26
C MET A 218 4.95 -8.84 -6.38
N THR A 219 3.67 -8.72 -6.06
CA THR A 219 2.65 -8.06 -6.87
C THR A 219 1.87 -7.08 -6.00
N ALA A 220 1.57 -5.89 -6.51
CA ALA A 220 0.69 -4.95 -5.83
C ALA A 220 -0.34 -4.35 -6.80
N GLN A 221 -1.61 -4.54 -6.48
CA GLN A 221 -2.74 -3.93 -7.18
C GLN A 221 -3.08 -2.61 -6.49
N TYR A 222 -3.20 -1.55 -7.27
CA TYR A 222 -3.61 -0.22 -6.82
C TYR A 222 -5.02 0.11 -7.30
N TRP A 223 -5.77 0.83 -6.46
CA TRP A 223 -7.02 1.50 -6.80
C TRP A 223 -6.92 2.97 -6.34
N ILE A 224 -6.82 3.88 -7.31
CA ILE A 224 -6.79 5.32 -7.09
C ILE A 224 -8.21 5.85 -7.32
N SER A 225 -8.94 6.06 -6.23
CA SER A 225 -10.34 6.48 -6.24
C SER A 225 -10.45 7.99 -6.11
N LYS A 226 -11.35 8.59 -6.88
CA LYS A 226 -11.85 9.95 -6.61
C LYS A 226 -13.09 9.83 -5.73
N VAL A 227 -13.03 10.43 -4.55
CA VAL A 227 -14.09 10.37 -3.54
C VAL A 227 -14.70 11.75 -3.38
N ARG A 228 -16.03 11.82 -3.41
CA ARG A 228 -16.78 13.05 -3.17
C ARG A 228 -17.31 13.07 -1.75
N ALA A 229 -17.12 14.17 -1.05
CA ALA A 229 -17.59 14.33 0.33
C ALA A 229 -18.06 15.76 0.60
N GLU A 230 -18.78 15.95 1.70
CA GLU A 230 -19.21 17.26 2.17
C GLU A 230 -18.38 17.71 3.37
N ILE A 231 -18.07 19.01 3.41
CA ILE A 231 -17.43 19.67 4.55
C ILE A 231 -18.34 20.80 5.00
N ARG A 232 -18.61 20.84 6.31
CA ARG A 232 -19.35 21.94 6.95
C ARG A 232 -18.36 22.96 7.47
N LEU A 233 -18.40 24.16 6.90
CA LEU A 233 -17.65 25.33 7.35
C LEU A 233 -18.50 26.14 8.33
N LEU A 234 -17.88 26.64 9.40
CA LEU A 234 -18.52 27.44 10.44
C LEU A 234 -17.94 28.86 10.48
N PRO A 235 -18.70 29.89 10.92
CA PRO A 235 -18.24 31.28 10.88
C PRO A 235 -17.00 31.59 11.72
N CYS A 236 -16.70 30.76 12.71
CA CYS A 236 -15.50 30.87 13.54
C CYS A 236 -14.23 30.36 12.87
N MET A 237 -14.33 29.76 11.67
CA MET A 237 -13.18 29.21 10.96
C MET A 237 -12.49 30.29 10.14
N GLU A 238 -11.16 30.36 10.25
CA GLU A 238 -10.32 31.37 9.62
C GLU A 238 -9.34 30.79 8.60
N LYS A 239 -8.73 31.67 7.82
CA LYS A 239 -7.66 31.30 6.89
C LYS A 239 -6.51 30.63 7.66
N GLY A 240 -6.14 29.42 7.26
CA GLY A 240 -5.09 28.63 7.88
C GLY A 240 -5.61 27.47 8.72
N ASP A 241 -6.89 27.50 9.09
CA ASP A 241 -7.54 26.41 9.81
C ASP A 241 -7.61 25.14 8.96
N LEU A 242 -7.68 24.00 9.64
CA LEU A 242 -7.82 22.70 9.02
C LEU A 242 -9.28 22.26 9.02
N VAL A 243 -9.73 21.78 7.88
CA VAL A 243 -11.06 21.21 7.70
C VAL A 243 -10.98 19.85 7.02
N SER A 244 -11.91 18.98 7.38
CA SER A 244 -12.00 17.62 6.87
C SER A 244 -13.47 17.23 6.68
N PRO A 245 -13.75 16.29 5.77
CA PRO A 245 -15.03 15.58 5.77
C PRO A 245 -15.28 14.91 7.12
N VAL A 246 -16.55 14.73 7.46
CA VAL A 246 -16.92 13.89 8.60
C VAL A 246 -16.52 12.45 8.28
N SER A 247 -15.81 11.84 9.21
CA SER A 247 -15.37 10.45 9.15
C SER A 247 -16.55 9.52 9.49
N ASN A 248 -16.72 8.43 8.73
CA ASN A 248 -17.83 7.49 8.90
C ASN A 248 -17.67 6.60 10.15
N ASP A 249 -16.43 6.36 10.58
CA ASP A 249 -16.07 5.56 11.76
C ASP A 249 -14.68 5.97 12.27
N PRO A 250 -14.27 5.67 13.52
CA PRO A 250 -13.00 6.13 14.08
C PRO A 250 -11.72 5.78 13.29
N ARG A 251 -11.77 4.83 12.34
CA ARG A 251 -10.64 4.42 11.49
C ARG A 251 -10.77 4.87 10.05
N ASP A 252 -11.87 5.54 9.70
CA ASP A 252 -12.07 6.08 8.37
C ASP A 252 -11.07 7.21 8.11
N ILE A 253 -10.15 6.95 7.18
CA ILE A 253 -9.10 7.87 6.78
C ILE A 253 -9.70 8.90 5.82
N VAL A 254 -9.89 10.12 6.33
CA VAL A 254 -10.38 11.30 5.59
C VAL A 254 -9.27 12.32 5.38
N PRO A 255 -9.32 13.12 4.29
CA PRO A 255 -8.30 14.12 4.02
C PRO A 255 -8.38 15.31 4.96
N GLN A 256 -7.29 16.07 5.06
CA GLN A 256 -7.24 17.36 5.73
C GLN A 256 -6.89 18.46 4.74
N PHE A 257 -7.66 19.55 4.75
CA PHE A 257 -7.48 20.71 3.87
C PHE A 257 -7.22 21.97 4.68
N VAL A 258 -6.42 22.87 4.15
CA VAL A 258 -6.22 24.21 4.73
C VAL A 258 -7.22 25.18 4.12
N ILE A 259 -7.93 25.95 4.96
CA ILE A 259 -8.79 27.06 4.53
C ILE A 259 -7.92 28.17 3.94
N ASP A 260 -8.20 28.54 2.69
CA ASP A 260 -7.52 29.64 2.01
C ASP A 260 -8.37 30.93 1.99
N ARG A 261 -7.78 32.03 1.50
CA ARG A 261 -8.39 33.39 1.54
C ARG A 261 -9.73 33.51 0.82
N HIS A 262 -10.13 32.54 -0.01
CA HIS A 262 -11.38 32.60 -0.77
C HIS A 262 -12.60 32.15 0.04
N HIS A 263 -12.40 31.57 1.23
CA HIS A 263 -13.48 31.08 2.08
C HIS A 263 -13.64 31.97 3.32
N VAL A 264 -14.13 33.20 3.14
CA VAL A 264 -14.64 34.01 4.26
C VAL A 264 -15.98 33.39 4.68
N VAL A 265 -16.00 32.75 5.85
CA VAL A 265 -17.21 32.08 6.36
C VAL A 265 -17.96 33.09 7.23
N THR A 266 -18.91 33.82 6.66
CA THR A 266 -19.76 34.75 7.44
C THR A 266 -21.01 34.08 8.02
N ALA A 267 -21.39 32.92 7.47
CA ALA A 267 -22.49 32.07 7.93
C ALA A 267 -22.11 30.59 7.71
N PRO A 268 -22.71 29.63 8.45
CA PRO A 268 -22.47 28.21 8.21
C PRO A 268 -22.73 27.82 6.75
N LYS A 269 -21.78 27.12 6.13
CA LYS A 269 -21.86 26.73 4.71
C LYS A 269 -21.41 25.29 4.53
N THR A 270 -22.10 24.54 3.67
CA THR A 270 -21.64 23.22 3.26
C THR A 270 -21.04 23.29 1.86
N ILE A 271 -19.83 22.78 1.73
CA ILE A 271 -19.13 22.66 0.45
C ILE A 271 -19.00 21.18 0.07
N THR A 272 -19.04 20.91 -1.22
CA THR A 272 -18.73 19.58 -1.75
C THR A 272 -17.30 19.58 -2.27
N VAL A 273 -16.51 18.63 -1.81
CA VAL A 273 -15.11 18.45 -2.21
C VAL A 273 -14.90 17.11 -2.88
N GLU A 274 -13.89 17.03 -3.76
CA GLU A 274 -13.37 15.79 -4.30
C GLU A 274 -11.91 15.60 -3.91
N TYR A 275 -11.57 14.39 -3.48
CA TYR A 275 -10.21 14.05 -3.10
C TYR A 275 -9.79 12.67 -3.62
N THR A 276 -8.48 12.46 -3.69
CA THR A 276 -7.91 11.17 -4.07
C THR A 276 -7.79 10.28 -2.84
N GLN A 277 -8.30 9.06 -2.93
CA GLN A 277 -8.03 7.97 -2.00
C GLN A 277 -7.21 6.92 -2.73
N ILE A 278 -6.09 6.48 -2.17
CA ILE A 278 -5.28 5.39 -2.73
C ILE A 278 -5.48 4.16 -1.87
N GLN A 279 -5.92 3.07 -2.46
CA GLN A 279 -5.91 1.76 -1.85
C GLN A 279 -4.92 0.86 -2.58
N TYR A 280 -4.24 -0.01 -1.85
CA TYR A 280 -3.45 -1.06 -2.46
C TYR A 280 -3.58 -2.38 -1.70
N SER A 281 -3.44 -3.46 -2.44
CA SER A 281 -3.25 -4.82 -1.93
C SER A 281 -1.96 -5.37 -2.50
N GLN A 282 -0.99 -5.61 -1.63
CA GLN A 282 0.30 -6.17 -1.96
C GLN A 282 0.34 -7.62 -1.50
N PHE A 283 0.80 -8.49 -2.38
CA PHE A 283 1.09 -9.89 -2.13
C PHE A 283 2.58 -10.13 -2.38
N VAL A 284 3.25 -10.74 -1.43
CA VAL A 284 4.63 -11.24 -1.57
C VAL A 284 4.59 -12.75 -1.42
N ALA A 285 5.15 -13.46 -2.40
CA ALA A 285 5.44 -14.88 -2.30
C ALA A 285 6.75 -15.05 -1.55
N LEU A 286 6.67 -15.58 -0.33
CA LEU A 286 7.83 -16.00 0.45
C LEU A 286 7.92 -17.52 0.39
N ASP A 287 9.09 -18.06 0.11
CA ASP A 287 9.37 -19.49 0.25
C ASP A 287 10.23 -19.69 1.51
N PHE A 288 9.60 -20.22 2.57
CA PHE A 288 10.27 -20.63 3.80
C PHE A 288 10.61 -22.11 3.72
N ASN A 289 11.63 -22.44 2.92
CA ASN A 289 12.12 -23.82 2.80
C ASN A 289 10.99 -24.80 2.42
N GLY A 290 10.42 -24.61 1.23
CA GLY A 290 9.31 -25.42 0.71
C GLY A 290 7.94 -25.03 1.25
N LEU A 291 7.85 -24.12 2.23
CA LEU A 291 6.59 -23.56 2.69
C LEU A 291 6.35 -22.20 2.02
N GLY A 292 5.49 -22.19 1.01
CA GLY A 292 5.02 -20.99 0.34
C GLY A 292 4.11 -20.21 1.27
N TRP A 293 4.55 -19.04 1.72
CA TRP A 293 3.83 -18.19 2.66
C TRP A 293 3.35 -16.92 1.97
N PRO A 294 2.04 -16.80 1.69
CA PRO A 294 1.42 -15.56 1.25
C PRO A 294 1.58 -14.44 2.28
N HIS A 295 2.43 -13.46 1.98
CA HIS A 295 2.56 -12.29 2.82
C HIS A 295 1.78 -11.11 2.21
N VAL A 296 0.62 -10.83 2.79
CA VAL A 296 -0.30 -9.80 2.31
C VAL A 296 -0.17 -8.51 3.12
N SER A 297 -0.19 -7.36 2.46
CA SER A 297 -0.25 -6.04 3.10
C SER A 297 -1.23 -5.15 2.35
N VAL A 298 -2.11 -4.50 3.10
CA VAL A 298 -3.17 -3.65 2.55
C VAL A 298 -3.18 -2.30 3.25
N ALA A 299 -3.50 -1.23 2.53
CA ALA A 299 -3.68 0.09 3.14
C ALA A 299 -4.65 0.96 2.35
N THR A 300 -5.30 1.89 3.07
CA THR A 300 -6.04 3.02 2.50
C THR A 300 -5.32 4.31 2.90
N LEU A 301 -5.01 5.15 1.91
CA LEU A 301 -4.31 6.42 2.07
C LEU A 301 -5.23 7.57 1.62
N ALA A 302 -5.29 8.64 2.41
CA ALA A 302 -5.87 9.91 1.99
C ALA A 302 -4.85 11.05 2.20
N PRO A 303 -4.95 12.15 1.44
CA PRO A 303 -4.10 13.32 1.61
C PRO A 303 -4.24 13.91 3.03
N THR A 304 -3.19 13.79 3.83
CA THR A 304 -3.07 14.48 5.11
C THR A 304 -2.09 15.65 4.99
N LYS A 305 -2.08 16.56 5.96
CA LYS A 305 -1.18 17.69 5.95
C LYS A 305 0.28 17.22 6.09
N HIS A 306 1.00 17.21 4.99
CA HIS A 306 2.45 17.43 4.97
C HIS A 306 2.72 18.76 4.21
N PHE A 307 3.93 19.33 4.30
CA PHE A 307 4.30 20.65 3.72
C PHE A 307 3.59 20.95 2.38
N ASN A 308 2.95 22.13 2.27
CA ASN A 308 2.09 22.52 1.12
C ASN A 308 0.86 21.62 0.87
N GLY A 309 0.27 21.06 1.93
CA GLY A 309 -0.93 20.23 1.88
C GLY A 309 -2.11 20.82 1.09
N PRO A 310 -3.09 19.98 0.70
CA PRO A 310 -4.10 20.35 -0.28
C PRO A 310 -4.92 21.55 0.19
N LYS A 311 -5.02 22.56 -0.68
CA LYS A 311 -5.78 23.80 -0.44
C LYS A 311 -7.25 23.56 -0.78
N LEU A 312 -8.13 24.09 0.06
CA LEU A 312 -9.56 23.86 -0.08
C LEU A 312 -10.11 24.30 -1.44
N LYS A 313 -9.71 25.46 -1.97
CA LYS A 313 -10.19 25.95 -3.27
C LYS A 313 -9.88 25.03 -4.45
N HIS A 314 -8.85 24.17 -4.36
CA HIS A 314 -8.46 23.29 -5.47
C HIS A 314 -9.31 22.01 -5.51
N VAL A 315 -10.08 21.74 -4.46
CA VAL A 315 -10.84 20.49 -4.32
C VAL A 315 -12.35 20.72 -4.27
N VAL A 316 -12.81 21.96 -4.11
CA VAL A 316 -14.24 22.30 -4.12
C VAL A 316 -14.80 22.14 -5.54
N VAL A 317 -15.88 21.37 -5.65
CA VAL A 317 -16.58 21.14 -6.92
C VAL A 317 -17.98 21.75 -6.94
N LYS A 318 -18.58 22.02 -5.78
CA LYS A 318 -19.86 22.74 -5.64
C LYS A 318 -19.92 23.48 -4.31
N GLU A 319 -20.61 24.62 -4.32
CA GLU A 319 -20.94 25.39 -3.12
C GLU A 319 -22.46 25.48 -2.96
N LYS A 320 -22.97 25.21 -1.75
CA LYS A 320 -24.36 25.52 -1.38
C LYS A 320 -24.35 26.55 -0.27
N THR A 321 -24.85 27.74 -0.56
CA THR A 321 -25.26 28.73 0.45
C THR A 321 -26.67 28.38 0.91
N TYR A 322 -26.83 28.21 2.21
CA TYR A 322 -28.14 28.14 2.87
C TYR A 322 -28.54 29.52 3.35
#